data_AF-A0A1F6N567-F1
#
_entry.id   AF-A0A1F6N567-F1
#
_cell.length_a   1.000
_cell.length_b   1.000
_cell.length_c   1.000
_cell.angle_alpha   90.00
_cell.angle_beta   90.00
_cell.angle_gamma   90.00
#
_symmetry.space_group_name_H-M   'P 1'
#
loop_
_entity.id
_entity.type
_entity.pdbx_description
1 polymer ?
#
loop_
_entity_poly.entity_id
_entity_poly.type
_entity_poly.pdbx_seq_one_letter_code
_entity_poly.pdbx_strand_id
1 'polypeptide(L)'
;MAKQSPKPGRRNWPQQTTRHHMVPRCRCRLRDGQHRGNVKKIPRQDHEAWHTLFGEMMPHEVVAYIVITLAERGYFNEVHLEAHWEGATYKFDLDAPKQAEPIMAVRRRFNKVDWERVFGTVTWFSAATQVVRDWSPAGYFSFVNIVATPEERYAFFCGEEAV
;
A
#
# COMPACT_ATOMS: atom_id res chain seq x y z
N MET A 1 -46.97 -31.35 -12.01
CA MET A 1 -46.05 -30.26 -12.43
C MET A 1 -45.91 -29.28 -11.28
N ALA A 2 -44.80 -29.33 -10.54
CA ALA A 2 -44.55 -28.39 -9.44
C ALA A 2 -43.90 -27.11 -9.98
N LYS A 3 -44.54 -25.96 -9.74
CA LYS A 3 -44.02 -24.63 -10.10
C LYS A 3 -42.78 -24.34 -9.24
N GLN A 4 -41.62 -24.16 -9.87
CA GLN A 4 -40.42 -23.68 -9.19
C GLN A 4 -40.63 -22.21 -8.78
N SER A 5 -40.56 -21.93 -7.49
CA SER A 5 -40.53 -20.56 -6.97
C SER A 5 -39.23 -19.86 -7.41
N PRO A 6 -39.28 -18.56 -7.78
CA PRO A 6 -38.08 -17.83 -8.16
C PRO A 6 -37.13 -17.70 -6.96
N LYS A 7 -35.85 -18.00 -7.18
CA LYS A 7 -34.78 -17.79 -6.19
C LYS A 7 -34.73 -16.30 -5.84
N PRO A 8 -34.70 -15.91 -4.54
CA PRO A 8 -34.62 -14.52 -4.17
C PRO A 8 -33.33 -13.90 -4.72
N GLY A 9 -33.48 -12.84 -5.51
CA GLY A 9 -32.38 -12.05 -6.05
C GLY A 9 -31.45 -11.58 -4.93
N ARG A 10 -30.14 -11.58 -5.22
CA ARG A 10 -29.11 -11.09 -4.30
C ARG A 10 -29.49 -9.68 -3.84
N ARG A 11 -29.81 -9.51 -2.56
CA ARG A 11 -29.97 -8.18 -1.93
C ARG A 11 -28.66 -7.42 -2.10
N ASN A 12 -28.69 -6.32 -2.85
CA ASN A 12 -27.65 -5.31 -2.83
C ASN A 12 -27.68 -4.61 -1.47
N TRP A 13 -26.96 -5.15 -0.49
CA TRP A 13 -26.62 -4.41 0.71
C TRP A 13 -25.77 -3.20 0.30
N PRO A 14 -26.04 -1.98 0.80
CA PRO A 14 -25.17 -0.84 0.53
C PRO A 14 -23.75 -1.23 0.92
N GLN A 15 -22.80 -1.05 -0.01
CA GLN A 15 -21.39 -1.31 0.24
C GLN A 15 -20.97 -0.56 1.50
N GLN A 16 -20.83 -1.28 2.62
CA GLN A 16 -20.46 -0.67 3.89
C GLN A 16 -19.06 -0.08 3.71
N THR A 17 -18.93 1.24 3.83
CA THR A 17 -17.63 1.91 3.87
C THR A 17 -17.10 1.86 5.30
N THR A 18 -15.79 1.77 5.41
CA THR A 18 -15.08 1.69 6.69
C THR A 18 -13.93 2.69 6.72
N ARG A 19 -13.48 3.05 7.92
CA ARG A 19 -12.33 3.93 8.13
C ARG A 19 -11.07 3.07 8.20
N HIS A 20 -10.18 3.23 7.22
CA HIS A 20 -8.89 2.56 7.16
C HIS A 20 -7.77 3.54 7.52
N HIS A 21 -6.83 3.12 8.37
CA HIS A 21 -5.64 3.90 8.69
C HIS A 21 -4.51 3.49 7.74
N MET A 22 -4.02 4.43 6.92
CA MET A 22 -2.95 4.18 5.95
C MET A 22 -1.62 3.89 6.64
N VAL A 23 -1.32 4.62 7.72
CA VAL A 23 -0.35 4.22 8.74
C VAL A 23 -1.10 3.49 9.85
N PRO A 24 -0.80 2.20 10.12
CA PRO A 24 -1.52 1.40 11.10
C PRO A 24 -1.55 2.04 12.49
N ARG A 25 -2.69 1.97 13.17
CA ARG A 25 -2.89 2.61 14.48
C ARG A 25 -1.90 2.13 15.54
N CYS A 26 -1.49 0.86 15.51
CA CYS A 26 -0.47 0.32 16.42
C CYS A 26 0.93 0.94 16.22
N ARG A 27 1.15 1.64 15.11
CA ARG A 27 2.39 2.36 14.77
C ARG A 27 2.29 3.87 15.00
N CYS A 28 1.13 4.36 15.43
CA CYS A 28 0.93 5.76 15.80
C CYS A 28 1.16 5.96 17.31
N ARG A 29 1.95 6.97 17.67
CA ARG A 29 2.19 7.41 19.05
C ARG A 29 1.29 8.56 19.45
N LEU A 30 0.93 9.42 18.51
CA LEU A 30 0.02 10.54 18.74
C LEU A 30 -1.44 10.06 18.79
N ARG A 31 -2.36 10.89 19.29
CA ARG A 31 -3.79 10.55 19.32
C ARG A 31 -4.43 10.77 17.94
N ASP A 32 -5.43 9.95 17.59
CA ASP A 32 -6.10 9.95 16.27
C ASP A 32 -6.53 11.35 15.74
N GLY A 33 -6.85 12.30 16.63
CA GLY A 33 -7.24 13.67 16.26
C GLY A 33 -6.11 14.53 15.68
N GLN A 34 -4.86 14.10 15.85
CA GLN A 34 -3.65 14.79 15.35
C GLN A 34 -3.17 14.22 14.01
N HIS A 35 -3.73 13.11 13.52
CA HIS A 35 -3.37 12.48 12.24
C HIS A 35 -4.32 12.86 11.11
N ARG A 36 -4.53 14.17 10.91
CA ARG A 36 -5.33 14.64 9.76
C ARG A 36 -4.72 14.08 8.47
N GLY A 37 -5.52 13.37 7.68
CA GLY A 37 -5.07 12.75 6.44
C GLY A 37 -4.55 11.30 6.55
N ASN A 38 -4.47 10.70 7.74
CA ASN A 38 -4.08 9.27 7.88
C ASN A 38 -5.23 8.28 7.66
N VAL A 39 -6.47 8.76 7.66
CA VAL A 39 -7.65 7.90 7.57
C VAL A 39 -8.36 8.07 6.24
N LYS A 40 -8.47 6.97 5.50
CA LYS A 40 -9.21 6.87 4.23
C LYS A 40 -10.53 6.15 4.45
N LYS A 41 -11.62 6.63 3.83
CA LYS A 41 -12.89 5.88 3.78
C LYS A 41 -12.90 5.00 2.54
N ILE A 42 -12.99 3.69 2.73
CA ILE A 42 -12.96 2.70 1.63
C ILE A 42 -14.02 1.63 1.84
N PRO A 43 -14.44 0.91 0.77
CA PRO A 43 -15.30 -0.27 0.91
C PRO A 43 -14.71 -1.27 1.91
N ARG A 44 -15.56 -1.89 2.74
CA ARG A 44 -15.15 -2.86 3.75
C ARG A 44 -14.32 -4.01 3.17
N GLN A 45 -14.68 -4.47 1.98
CA GLN A 45 -14.00 -5.60 1.34
C GLN A 45 -12.56 -5.22 0.93
N ASP A 46 -12.33 -3.98 0.52
CA ASP A 46 -11.00 -3.48 0.16
C ASP A 46 -10.14 -3.29 1.42
N HIS A 47 -10.77 -2.86 2.52
CA HIS A 47 -10.14 -2.77 3.83
C HIS A 47 -9.68 -4.13 4.36
N GLU A 48 -10.55 -5.13 4.30
CA GLU A 48 -10.22 -6.51 4.70
C GLU A 48 -9.12 -7.10 3.81
N ALA A 49 -9.20 -6.88 2.49
CA ALA A 49 -8.16 -7.31 1.53
C ALA A 49 -6.80 -6.67 1.84
N TRP A 50 -6.75 -5.36 2.10
CA TRP A 50 -5.53 -4.67 2.51
C TRP A 50 -4.89 -5.31 3.76
N HIS A 51 -5.70 -5.58 4.80
CA HIS A 51 -5.18 -6.20 6.02
C HIS A 51 -4.74 -7.65 5.84
N THR A 52 -5.38 -8.41 4.94
CA THR A 52 -4.91 -9.75 4.59
C THR A 52 -3.53 -9.67 3.92
N LEU A 53 -3.35 -8.79 2.94
CA LEU A 53 -2.10 -8.65 2.19
C LEU A 53 -0.96 -8.07 3.04
N PHE A 54 -1.21 -6.99 3.78
CA PHE A 54 -0.16 -6.15 4.37
C PHE A 54 -0.22 -6.05 5.89
N GLY A 55 -1.38 -6.32 6.49
CA GLY A 55 -1.57 -6.30 7.94
C GLY A 55 -1.26 -4.94 8.58
N GLU A 56 -0.14 -4.88 9.30
CA GLU A 56 0.33 -3.72 10.07
C GLU A 56 1.61 -3.10 9.48
N MET A 57 1.86 -3.33 8.19
CA MET A 57 2.92 -2.64 7.46
C MET A 57 2.59 -1.15 7.28
N MET A 58 3.61 -0.32 7.45
CA MET A 58 3.62 1.09 7.07
C MET A 58 3.67 1.23 5.55
N PRO A 59 3.24 2.36 4.95
CA PRO A 59 3.26 2.54 3.50
C PRO A 59 4.62 2.27 2.84
N HIS A 60 5.74 2.70 3.44
CA HIS A 60 7.08 2.41 2.90
C HIS A 60 7.45 0.92 2.99
N GLU A 61 7.02 0.23 4.07
CA GLU A 61 7.22 -1.22 4.23
C GLU A 61 6.41 -1.99 3.17
N VAL A 62 5.20 -1.53 2.83
CA VAL A 62 4.38 -2.12 1.77
C VAL A 62 5.08 -1.99 0.40
N VAL A 63 5.60 -0.81 0.05
CA VAL A 63 6.34 -0.62 -1.20
C VAL A 63 7.55 -1.55 -1.25
N ALA A 64 8.35 -1.57 -0.18
CA ALA A 64 9.51 -2.45 -0.10
C ALA A 64 9.14 -3.94 -0.14
N TYR A 65 8.02 -4.35 0.45
CA TYR A 65 7.51 -5.72 0.34
C TYR A 65 7.14 -6.10 -1.10
N ILE A 66 6.45 -5.21 -1.82
CA ILE A 66 6.14 -5.41 -3.26
C ILE A 66 7.44 -5.57 -4.05
N VAL A 67 8.41 -4.67 -3.84
CA VAL A 67 9.67 -4.62 -4.58
C VAL A 67 10.55 -5.85 -4.32
N ILE A 68 10.70 -6.27 -3.06
CA ILE A 68 11.65 -7.32 -2.67
C ILE A 68 11.04 -8.71 -2.75
N THR A 69 9.75 -8.85 -2.40
CA THR A 69 9.13 -10.16 -2.14
C THR A 69 8.19 -10.60 -3.25
N LEU A 70 7.44 -9.68 -3.85
CA LEU A 70 6.39 -10.03 -4.83
C LEU A 70 6.88 -9.91 -6.27
N ALA A 71 7.65 -8.87 -6.57
CA ALA A 71 8.16 -8.66 -7.92
C ALA A 71 9.24 -9.69 -8.27
N GLU A 72 9.32 -10.02 -9.56
CA GLU A 72 10.37 -10.88 -10.08
C GLU A 72 11.74 -10.23 -9.89
N ARG A 73 12.78 -11.03 -9.67
CA ARG A 73 14.13 -10.52 -9.48
C ARG A 73 14.57 -9.76 -10.73
N GLY A 74 15.04 -8.52 -10.55
CA GLY A 74 15.43 -7.64 -11.65
C GLY A 74 14.27 -6.88 -12.30
N TYR A 75 13.04 -7.02 -11.79
CA TYR A 75 11.91 -6.19 -12.23
C TYR A 75 12.14 -4.72 -11.86
N PHE A 76 12.64 -4.45 -10.66
CA PHE A 76 13.05 -3.10 -10.23
C PHE A 76 14.57 -2.95 -10.37
N ASN A 77 14.99 -1.84 -10.98
CA ASN A 77 16.39 -1.50 -11.20
C ASN A 77 16.92 -0.57 -10.10
N GLU A 78 16.08 0.34 -9.62
CA GLU A 78 16.44 1.36 -8.63
C GLU A 78 15.20 1.66 -7.79
N VAL A 79 15.31 1.61 -6.47
CA VAL A 79 14.27 2.07 -5.55
C VAL A 79 14.89 2.80 -4.38
N HIS A 80 14.49 4.06 -4.21
CA HIS A 80 14.89 4.93 -3.11
C HIS A 80 13.64 5.59 -2.53
N LEU A 81 13.37 5.35 -1.25
CA LEU A 81 12.24 5.93 -0.53
C LEU A 81 12.77 6.64 0.72
N GLU A 82 12.28 7.85 0.94
CA GLU A 82 12.37 8.53 2.23
C GLU A 82 10.97 8.92 2.70
N ALA A 83 10.61 8.49 3.91
CA ALA A 83 9.34 8.79 4.52
C ALA A 83 9.51 9.37 5.92
N HIS A 84 8.56 10.21 6.31
CA HIS A 84 8.50 10.86 7.61
C HIS A 84 7.15 10.59 8.26
N TRP A 85 7.17 10.15 9.51
CA TRP A 85 5.97 9.96 10.31
C TRP A 85 6.24 10.22 11.77
N GLU A 86 5.48 11.11 12.39
CA GLU A 86 5.60 11.47 13.81
C GLU A 86 7.04 11.79 14.27
N GLY A 87 7.78 12.52 13.43
CA GLY A 87 9.17 12.92 13.71
C GLY A 87 10.22 11.82 13.51
N ALA A 88 9.82 10.62 13.09
CA ALA A 88 10.74 9.58 12.66
C ALA A 88 10.92 9.58 11.15
N THR A 89 12.15 9.30 10.69
CA THR A 89 12.50 9.14 9.29
C THR A 89 12.75 7.66 8.98
N TYR A 90 12.19 7.22 7.87
CA TYR A 90 12.30 5.86 7.36
C TYR A 90 12.92 5.91 5.98
N LYS A 91 13.92 5.06 5.74
CA LYS A 91 14.64 4.98 4.46
C LYS A 91 14.60 3.56 3.93
N PHE A 92 14.39 3.45 2.63
CA PHE A 92 14.48 2.19 1.91
C PHE A 92 15.25 2.40 0.61
N ASP A 93 16.37 1.69 0.49
CA ASP A 93 17.19 1.62 -0.71
C ASP A 93 17.30 0.16 -1.17
N LEU A 94 16.99 -0.12 -2.44
CA LEU A 94 17.01 -1.48 -3.00
C LEU A 94 18.38 -2.17 -2.80
N ASP A 95 19.46 -1.40 -2.92
CA ASP A 95 20.83 -1.87 -2.79
C ASP A 95 21.34 -1.94 -1.34
N ALA A 96 20.49 -1.65 -0.34
CA ALA A 96 20.84 -1.67 1.08
C ALA A 96 20.22 -2.89 1.81
N PRO A 97 20.86 -4.08 1.78
CA PRO A 97 20.25 -5.34 2.22
C PRO A 97 19.81 -5.36 3.70
N LYS A 98 20.47 -4.60 4.59
CA LYS A 98 20.11 -4.52 6.01
C LYS A 98 18.71 -3.93 6.25
N GLN A 99 18.22 -3.09 5.35
CA GLN A 99 16.89 -2.50 5.45
C GLN A 99 15.78 -3.48 5.00
N ALA A 100 16.13 -4.48 4.20
CA ALA A 100 15.20 -5.48 3.67
C ALA A 100 14.92 -6.64 4.64
N GLU A 101 15.84 -6.95 5.55
CA GLU A 101 15.74 -8.12 6.43
C GLU A 101 14.44 -8.20 7.24
N PRO A 102 13.97 -7.13 7.91
CA PRO A 102 12.72 -7.18 8.68
C PRO A 102 11.49 -7.45 7.81
N ILE A 103 11.52 -6.96 6.56
CA ILE A 103 10.41 -7.08 5.60
C ILE A 103 10.36 -8.51 5.04
N MET A 104 11.52 -9.07 4.70
CA MET A 104 11.64 -10.45 4.23
C MET A 104 11.27 -11.49 5.30
N ALA A 105 11.42 -11.14 6.59
CA ALA A 105 10.99 -12.00 7.69
C ALA A 105 9.46 -12.14 7.77
N VAL A 106 8.70 -11.19 7.20
CA VAL A 106 7.24 -11.24 7.17
C VAL A 106 6.76 -12.22 6.09
N ARG A 107 6.59 -13.49 6.46
CA ARG A 107 5.99 -14.51 5.60
C ARG A 107 4.47 -14.36 5.54
N ARG A 108 3.99 -13.54 4.62
CA ARG A 108 2.56 -13.50 4.25
C ARG A 108 2.31 -14.32 3.00
N ARG A 109 1.22 -15.09 2.99
CA ARG A 109 0.77 -15.81 1.78
C ARG A 109 0.16 -14.79 0.84
N PHE A 110 0.75 -14.64 -0.34
CA PHE A 110 0.18 -13.83 -1.41
C PHE A 110 -1.21 -14.38 -1.79
N ASN A 111 -2.22 -13.50 -1.81
CA ASN A 111 -3.56 -13.81 -2.25
C ASN A 111 -3.91 -12.96 -3.46
N LYS A 112 -4.01 -13.59 -4.64
CA LYS A 112 -4.31 -12.92 -5.90
C LYS A 112 -5.67 -12.21 -5.89
N VAL A 113 -6.69 -12.79 -5.23
CA VAL A 113 -8.04 -12.21 -5.17
C VAL A 113 -8.05 -10.91 -4.37
N ASP A 114 -7.33 -10.89 -3.24
CA ASP A 114 -7.19 -9.69 -2.42
C ASP A 114 -6.32 -8.65 -3.13
N TRP A 115 -5.28 -9.09 -3.84
CA TRP A 115 -4.42 -8.23 -4.65
C TRP A 115 -5.20 -7.49 -5.74
N GLU A 116 -5.93 -8.23 -6.58
CA GLU A 116 -6.75 -7.66 -7.65
C GLU A 116 -7.86 -6.75 -7.12
N ARG A 117 -8.29 -6.95 -5.88
CA ARG A 117 -9.26 -6.08 -5.23
C ARG A 117 -8.66 -4.74 -4.82
N VAL A 118 -7.45 -4.74 -4.27
CA VAL A 118 -6.78 -3.52 -3.80
C VAL A 118 -6.19 -2.73 -4.95
N PHE A 119 -5.53 -3.40 -5.89
CA PHE A 119 -4.76 -2.75 -6.96
C PHE A 119 -5.32 -2.95 -8.37
N GLY A 120 -6.29 -3.85 -8.55
CA GLY A 120 -6.71 -4.27 -9.88
C GLY A 120 -5.69 -5.18 -10.57
N THR A 121 -5.79 -5.25 -11.90
CA THR A 121 -4.87 -6.00 -12.76
C THR A 121 -3.75 -5.08 -13.25
N VAL A 122 -2.92 -4.61 -12.32
CA VAL A 122 -1.84 -3.65 -12.60
C VAL A 122 -0.46 -4.28 -12.42
N THR A 123 0.57 -3.64 -12.99
CA THR A 123 1.97 -4.05 -12.83
C THR A 123 2.46 -3.85 -11.39
N TRP A 124 3.56 -4.51 -11.01
CA TRP A 124 4.18 -4.30 -9.70
C TRP A 124 4.61 -2.84 -9.51
N PHE A 125 5.12 -2.21 -10.57
CA PHE A 125 5.44 -0.78 -10.60
C PHE A 125 4.20 0.08 -10.32
N SER A 126 3.10 -0.20 -11.01
CA SER A 126 1.83 0.52 -10.80
C SER A 126 1.28 0.33 -9.39
N ALA A 127 1.39 -0.87 -8.81
CA ALA A 127 0.95 -1.10 -7.44
C ALA A 127 1.82 -0.35 -6.42
N ALA A 128 3.15 -0.39 -6.56
CA ALA A 128 4.08 0.35 -5.71
C ALA A 128 3.80 1.87 -5.74
N THR A 129 3.60 2.44 -6.93
CA THR A 129 3.30 3.87 -7.09
C THR A 129 1.90 4.24 -6.59
N GLN A 130 0.91 3.35 -6.71
CA GLN A 130 -0.40 3.53 -6.06
C GLN A 130 -0.29 3.54 -4.53
N VAL A 131 0.61 2.74 -3.93
CA VAL A 131 0.81 2.80 -2.47
C VAL A 131 1.33 4.17 -2.07
N VAL A 132 2.32 4.69 -2.79
CA VAL A 132 2.88 6.03 -2.56
C VAL A 132 1.80 7.09 -2.67
N ARG A 133 0.96 7.05 -3.71
CA ARG A 133 0.00 8.12 -4.00
C ARG A 133 -1.30 8.03 -3.20
N ASP A 134 -1.86 6.83 -3.11
CA ASP A 134 -3.27 6.62 -2.74
C ASP A 134 -3.43 5.89 -1.40
N TRP A 135 -2.36 5.26 -0.90
CA TRP A 135 -2.34 4.53 0.37
C TRP A 135 -1.27 5.05 1.32
N SER A 136 -0.90 6.32 1.19
CA SER A 136 -0.07 7.02 2.16
C SER A 136 -0.69 8.36 2.55
N PRO A 137 -0.50 8.82 3.80
CA PRO A 137 -0.88 10.18 4.18
C PRO A 137 -0.18 11.23 3.32
N ALA A 138 -0.82 12.37 3.09
CA ALA A 138 -0.17 13.49 2.43
C ALA A 138 1.10 13.91 3.19
N GLY A 139 2.20 14.13 2.48
CA GLY A 139 3.51 14.46 3.08
C GLY A 139 4.19 13.29 3.78
N TYR A 140 3.66 12.07 3.69
CA TYR A 140 4.30 10.89 4.28
C TYR A 140 5.64 10.58 3.63
N PHE A 141 5.72 10.62 2.31
CA PHE A 141 6.98 10.50 1.59
C PHE A 141 7.57 11.90 1.35
N SER A 142 8.86 12.09 1.67
CA SER A 142 9.62 13.29 1.29
C SER A 142 10.35 13.08 -0.04
N PHE A 143 10.73 11.84 -0.35
CA PHE A 143 11.42 11.48 -1.58
C PHE A 143 11.04 10.07 -2.02
N VAL A 144 10.80 9.89 -3.31
CA VAL A 144 10.56 8.60 -3.96
C VAL A 144 11.24 8.61 -5.32
N ASN A 145 12.06 7.60 -5.59
CA ASN A 145 12.50 7.24 -6.93
C ASN A 145 12.31 5.73 -7.09
N ILE A 146 11.51 5.33 -8.09
CA ILE A 146 11.23 3.93 -8.43
C ILE A 146 11.49 3.79 -9.93
N VAL A 147 12.36 2.85 -10.29
CA VAL A 147 12.69 2.51 -11.69
C VAL A 147 12.49 1.02 -11.88
N ALA A 148 11.69 0.62 -12.87
CA ALA A 148 11.40 -0.76 -13.23
C ALA A 148 11.75 -1.08 -14.69
N THR A 149 11.76 -2.37 -15.03
CA THR A 149 12.01 -2.92 -16.36
C THR A 149 10.72 -3.47 -16.99
N PRO A 150 10.43 -3.21 -18.29
CA PRO A 150 11.13 -2.23 -19.15
C PRO A 150 10.98 -0.81 -18.59
N GLU A 151 11.90 0.10 -18.94
CA GLU A 151 12.11 1.40 -18.30
C GLU A 151 10.83 2.19 -17.97
N GLU A 152 10.27 1.92 -16.79
CA GLU A 152 9.16 2.64 -16.16
C GLU A 152 9.73 3.41 -14.97
N ARG A 153 9.48 4.72 -14.89
CA ARG A 153 10.05 5.59 -13.83
C ARG A 153 8.99 6.41 -13.13
N TYR A 154 9.06 6.42 -11.80
CA TYR A 154 8.27 7.28 -10.94
C TYR A 154 9.20 8.00 -9.98
N ALA A 155 9.23 9.33 -10.06
CA ALA A 155 10.01 10.18 -9.16
C ALA A 155 9.10 11.24 -8.52
N PHE A 156 9.25 11.44 -7.22
CA PHE A 156 8.53 12.43 -6.43
C PHE A 156 9.47 13.02 -5.38
N PHE A 157 9.48 14.34 -5.25
CA PHE A 157 10.22 15.05 -4.22
C PHE A 157 9.32 16.13 -3.61
N CYS A 158 9.14 16.09 -2.30
CA CYS A 158 8.39 17.08 -1.55
C CYS A 158 9.37 18.10 -0.98
N GLY A 159 9.82 19.03 -1.83
CA GLY A 159 10.62 20.19 -1.46
C GLY A 159 10.04 21.45 -2.10
N GLU A 160 10.04 22.53 -1.34
CA GLU A 160 9.52 23.85 -1.69
C GLU A 160 10.07 24.43 -3.00
N GLU A 161 9.33 25.41 -3.49
CA GLU A 161 9.50 26.20 -4.72
C GLU A 161 10.96 26.52 -5.08
N ALA A 162 11.32 26.26 -6.34
CA ALA A 162 12.37 27.03 -6.98
C ALA A 162 11.73 28.34 -7.49
N VAL A 163 11.69 29.38 -6.65
CA VAL A 163 12.18 30.76 -6.89
C VAL A 163 12.37 31.46 -5.54
#